data_AF-A0A531JNX9-F1
#
_entry.id   AF-A0A531JNX9-F1
#
_cell.length_a   1.000
_cell.length_b   1.000
_cell.length_c   1.000
_cell.angle_alpha   90.00
_cell.angle_beta   90.00
_cell.angle_gamma   90.00
#
_symmetry.space_group_name_H-M   'P 1'
#
loop_
_entity.id
_entity.type
_entity.pdbx_description
1 polymer ?
#
loop_
_entity_poly.entity_id
_entity_poly.type
_entity_poly.pdbx_seq_one_letter_code
_entity_poly.pdbx_strand_id
1 'polypeptide(L)'
;MRLVGASFAGTANETKHDFDGIVMEAVRLLNGEGLSRLEAEAQRETVIQGYRWILVDEYQDIGPEEYALISAIAGRSLGDKELQLSLFAVGDDDQNIYAFAGASIRFIRQFETDYGAR
;
A
#
# COMPACT_ATOMS: atom_id res chain seq x y z
N MET A 1 -9.96 15.51 8.38
CA MET A 1 -9.44 14.98 7.11
C MET A 1 -9.52 16.08 6.06
N ARG A 2 -8.40 16.61 5.57
CA ARG A 2 -8.37 17.48 4.39
C ARG A 2 -8.08 16.58 3.20
N LEU A 3 -9.08 16.30 2.38
CA LEU A 3 -8.87 15.71 1.06
C LEU A 3 -8.20 16.76 0.19
N VAL A 4 -6.94 16.54 -0.17
CA VAL A 4 -6.26 17.34 -1.19
C VAL A 4 -6.61 16.71 -2.53
N GLY A 5 -7.60 17.27 -3.22
CA GLY A 5 -7.94 16.84 -4.57
C GLY A 5 -6.88 17.32 -5.55
N ALA A 6 -5.92 16.46 -5.89
CA ALA A 6 -4.97 16.70 -6.97
C ALA A 6 -5.48 16.00 -8.24
N SER A 7 -5.62 16.75 -9.33
CA SER A 7 -5.92 16.22 -10.66
C SER A 7 -4.70 16.43 -11.56
N PHE A 8 -4.18 15.35 -12.12
CA PHE A 8 -3.02 15.36 -13.02
C PHE A 8 -3.42 15.34 -14.50
N ALA A 9 -4.72 15.48 -14.80
CA ALA A 9 -5.23 15.54 -16.18
C ALA A 9 -4.93 16.93 -16.79
N GLY A 10 -3.76 17.11 -17.38
CA GLY A 10 -3.46 18.30 -18.19
C GLY A 10 -1.99 18.71 -18.35
N THR A 11 -1.05 18.12 -17.62
CA THR A 11 0.38 18.47 -17.74
C THR A 11 1.04 17.70 -18.88
N ALA A 12 0.80 18.17 -20.11
CA ALA A 12 1.34 17.61 -21.35
C ALA A 12 2.82 17.97 -21.62
N ASN A 13 3.64 18.26 -20.61
CA ASN A 13 5.08 18.46 -20.80
C ASN A 13 5.91 18.08 -19.55
N GLU A 14 6.78 17.08 -19.74
CA GLU A 14 8.02 16.83 -19.01
C GLU A 14 7.99 16.75 -17.48
N THR A 15 7.34 15.70 -16.97
CA THR A 15 7.96 14.74 -16.03
C THR A 15 6.96 13.60 -15.90
N LYS A 16 7.45 12.38 -16.12
CA LYS A 16 6.64 11.17 -15.99
C LYS A 16 6.36 10.92 -14.50
N HIS A 17 5.58 11.77 -13.85
CA HIS A 17 4.85 11.38 -12.65
C HIS A 17 3.64 10.56 -13.13
N ASP A 18 3.97 9.36 -13.60
CA ASP A 18 3.01 8.27 -13.72
C ASP A 18 2.34 8.11 -12.35
N PHE A 19 1.06 7.72 -12.31
CA PHE A 19 0.37 7.49 -11.03
C PHE A 19 1.17 6.52 -10.15
N ASP A 20 1.69 5.47 -10.78
CA ASP A 20 2.62 4.49 -10.21
C ASP A 20 3.86 5.14 -9.59
N GLY A 21 4.41 6.19 -10.22
CA GLY A 21 5.54 6.95 -9.71
C GLY A 21 5.21 7.67 -8.40
N ILE A 22 4.01 8.25 -8.29
CA ILE A 22 3.53 8.90 -7.07
C ILE A 22 3.31 7.87 -5.95
N VAL A 23 2.69 6.73 -6.29
CA VAL A 23 2.49 5.62 -5.35
C VAL A 23 3.84 5.14 -4.81
N MET A 24 4.82 4.94 -5.69
CA MET A 24 6.15 4.48 -5.28
C MET A 24 6.94 5.55 -4.52
N GLU A 25 6.76 6.84 -4.81
CA GLU A 25 7.33 7.92 -3.98
C GLU A 25 6.77 7.89 -2.56
N ALA A 26 5.45 7.70 -2.41
CA ALA A 26 4.83 7.53 -1.10
C ALA A 26 5.38 6.31 -0.35
N VAL A 27 5.59 5.18 -1.04
CA VAL A 27 6.22 3.98 -0.47
C VAL A 27 7.63 4.28 0.07
N ARG A 28 8.45 5.02 -0.69
CA ARG A 28 9.82 5.37 -0.27
C ARG A 28 9.83 6.24 0.97
N LEU A 29 8.95 7.25 1.01
CA LEU A 29 8.78 8.12 2.17
C LEU A 29 8.32 7.34 3.40
N LEU A 30 7.31 6.46 3.26
CA LEU A 30 6.82 5.63 4.36
C LEU A 30 7.87 4.64 4.89
N ASN A 31 8.78 4.18 4.03
CA ASN A 31 9.91 3.36 4.43
C ASN A 31 11.09 4.17 5.00
N GLY A 32 10.99 5.50 5.03
CA GLY A 32 12.01 6.37 5.58
C GLY A 32 13.26 6.50 4.72
N GLU A 33 13.16 6.33 3.40
CA GLU A 33 14.31 6.46 2.51
C GLU A 33 14.94 7.85 2.62
N GLY A 34 16.24 7.90 2.93
CA GLY A 34 16.98 9.15 3.13
C GLY A 34 16.80 9.81 4.50
N LEU A 35 16.05 9.19 5.42
CA LEU A 35 15.83 9.69 6.79
C LEU A 35 16.63 8.86 7.82
N SER A 36 16.96 9.48 8.95
CA SER A 36 17.41 8.71 10.11
C SER A 36 16.24 7.89 10.67
N ARG A 37 16.56 6.83 11.44
CA ARG A 37 15.54 5.96 12.05
C ARG A 37 14.49 6.76 12.85
N LEU A 38 14.93 7.74 13.64
CA LEU A 38 14.05 8.56 14.47
C LEU A 38 13.10 9.43 13.62
N GLU A 39 13.62 10.00 12.53
CA GLU A 39 12.83 10.83 11.60
C GLU A 39 11.81 9.98 10.84
N ALA A 40 12.19 8.78 10.40
CA ALA A 40 11.29 7.84 9.74
C ALA A 40 10.15 7.40 10.68
N GLU A 41 10.48 7.09 11.94
CA GLU A 41 9.50 6.74 12.96
C GLU A 41 8.51 7.90 13.22
N ALA A 42 9.01 9.14 13.38
CA ALA A 42 8.18 10.32 13.59
C ALA A 42 7.30 10.69 12.39
N GLN A 43 7.83 10.57 11.16
CA GLN A 43 7.06 10.81 9.95
C GLN A 43 5.95 9.78 9.79
N ARG A 44 6.26 8.50 10.00
CA ARG A 44 5.26 7.43 9.95
C ARG A 44 4.18 7.68 10.99
N GLU A 45 4.56 7.95 12.24
CA GLU A 45 3.61 8.29 13.31
C GLU A 45 2.68 9.41 12.85
N THR A 46 3.20 10.51 12.29
CA THR A 46 2.37 11.61 11.78
C THR A 46 1.30 11.17 10.77
N VAL A 47 1.60 10.19 9.91
CA VAL A 47 0.68 9.71 8.86
C VAL A 47 -0.34 8.71 9.41
N ILE A 48 0.09 7.79 10.26
CA ILE A 48 -0.74 6.64 10.67
C ILE A 48 -1.24 6.70 12.12
N GLN A 49 -0.86 7.73 12.89
CA GLN A 49 -1.26 7.85 14.29
C GLN A 49 -2.77 7.78 14.44
N GLY A 50 -3.23 6.94 15.36
CA GLY A 50 -4.65 6.75 15.65
C GLY A 50 -5.35 5.74 14.75
N TYR A 51 -4.71 5.24 13.70
CA TYR A 51 -5.21 4.08 12.96
C TYR A 51 -4.64 2.81 13.59
N ARG A 52 -5.50 1.80 13.73
CA ARG A 52 -5.11 0.46 14.21
C ARG A 52 -5.41 -0.63 13.17
N TRP A 53 -6.32 -0.33 12.25
CA TRP A 53 -6.85 -1.24 11.25
C TRP A 53 -6.80 -0.57 9.88
N ILE A 54 -6.46 -1.35 8.87
CA ILE A 54 -6.58 -0.99 7.47
C ILE A 54 -7.57 -1.98 6.85
N LEU A 55 -8.54 -1.45 6.11
CA LEU A 55 -9.47 -2.22 5.30
C LEU A 55 -9.15 -1.98 3.83
N VAL A 56 -8.90 -3.04 3.08
CA VAL A 56 -8.71 -2.95 1.62
C VAL A 56 -9.83 -3.74 0.96
N ASP A 57 -10.66 -3.04 0.20
CA ASP A 57 -11.72 -3.63 -0.61
C ASP A 57 -11.20 -3.90 -2.03
N GLU A 58 -11.87 -4.80 -2.76
CA GLU A 58 -11.47 -5.24 -4.11
C GLU A 58 -9.98 -5.66 -4.20
N TYR A 59 -9.50 -6.41 -3.20
CA TYR A 59 -8.09 -6.79 -3.08
C TYR A 59 -7.57 -7.60 -4.29
N GLN A 60 -8.45 -8.24 -5.05
CA GLN A 60 -8.09 -8.97 -6.25
C GLN A 60 -7.58 -8.08 -7.39
N ASP A 61 -7.93 -6.80 -7.38
CA ASP A 61 -7.61 -5.84 -8.46
C ASP A 61 -6.33 -5.02 -8.18
N ILE A 62 -5.62 -5.29 -7.07
CA ILE A 62 -4.42 -4.53 -6.71
C ILE A 62 -3.20 -4.94 -7.55
N GLY A 63 -2.41 -3.95 -7.96
CA GLY A 63 -1.12 -4.13 -8.61
C GLY A 63 0.05 -4.21 -7.62
N PRO A 64 1.28 -4.43 -8.14
CA PRO A 64 2.51 -4.45 -7.34
C PRO A 64 2.76 -3.16 -6.55
N GLU A 65 2.48 -2.01 -7.14
CA GLU A 65 2.68 -0.68 -6.58
C GLU A 65 1.72 -0.43 -5.40
N GLU A 66 0.44 -0.75 -5.57
CA GLU A 66 -0.55 -0.68 -4.49
C GLU A 66 -0.24 -1.67 -3.37
N TYR A 67 0.21 -2.89 -3.72
CA TYR A 67 0.63 -3.87 -2.72
C TYR A 67 1.81 -3.36 -1.87
N ALA A 68 2.78 -2.71 -2.51
CA ALA A 68 3.91 -2.11 -1.82
C ALA A 68 3.46 -0.98 -0.87
N LEU A 69 2.52 -0.15 -1.31
CA LEU A 69 1.95 0.92 -0.49
C LEU A 69 1.19 0.37 0.72
N ILE A 70 0.30 -0.60 0.52
CA ILE A 70 -0.45 -1.24 1.60
C ILE A 70 0.52 -1.86 2.62
N SER A 71 1.57 -2.54 2.14
CA SER A 71 2.59 -3.17 3.00
C SER A 71 3.40 -2.14 3.81
N ALA A 72 3.75 -1.00 3.21
CA ALA A 72 4.46 0.09 3.88
C ALA A 72 3.60 0.75 4.96
N ILE A 73 2.31 1.02 4.66
CA ILE A 73 1.36 1.56 5.65
C ILE A 73 1.15 0.56 6.79
N ALA A 74 0.95 -0.73 6.48
CA ALA A 74 0.81 -1.79 7.47
C ALA A 74 2.05 -1.95 8.37
N GLY A 75 3.21 -1.44 7.95
CA GLY A 75 4.45 -1.48 8.74
C GLY A 75 5.12 -2.85 8.73
N ARG A 76 4.88 -3.66 7.70
CA ARG A 76 5.42 -5.03 7.58
C ARG A 76 6.94 -5.11 7.65
N SER A 77 7.64 -4.07 7.19
CA SER A 77 9.10 -3.95 7.24
C SER A 77 9.64 -3.60 8.63
N LEU A 78 8.77 -3.27 9.59
CA LEU A 78 9.17 -2.92 10.95
C LEU A 78 9.45 -4.19 11.78
N GLY A 79 10.55 -4.17 12.52
CA GLY A 79 10.91 -5.24 13.45
C GLY A 79 10.04 -5.30 14.70
N ASP A 80 9.25 -4.26 14.97
CA ASP A 80 8.34 -4.17 16.11
C ASP A 80 6.89 -4.46 15.68
N LYS A 81 6.31 -5.54 16.23
CA LYS A 81 4.94 -5.96 15.93
C LYS A 81 3.90 -5.00 16.50
N GLU A 82 4.19 -4.26 17.56
CA GLU A 82 3.22 -3.31 18.14
C GLU A 82 2.98 -2.09 17.25
N LEU A 83 3.95 -1.79 16.37
CA LEU A 83 3.85 -0.72 15.38
C LEU A 83 3.17 -1.15 14.07
N GLN A 84 2.84 -2.43 13.94
CA GLN A 84 2.17 -2.98 12.76
C GLN A 84 0.66 -2.75 12.86
N LEU A 85 0.07 -2.28 11.76
CA LEU A 85 -1.38 -2.15 11.66
C LEU A 85 -1.99 -3.49 11.27
N SER A 86 -3.15 -3.79 11.85
CA SER A 86 -3.90 -4.97 11.45
C SER A 86 -4.57 -4.72 10.10
N LEU A 87 -4.41 -5.64 9.16
CA LEU A 87 -4.93 -5.50 7.79
C LEU A 87 -6.07 -6.49 7.57
N PHE A 88 -7.21 -6.00 7.08
CA PHE A 88 -8.32 -6.80 6.61
C PHE A 88 -8.50 -6.54 5.11
N ALA A 89 -8.47 -7.59 4.32
CA ALA A 89 -8.67 -7.53 2.88
C ALA A 89 -9.97 -8.23 2.53
N VAL A 90 -10.76 -7.60 1.66
CA VAL A 90 -11.97 -8.16 1.06
C VAL A 90 -11.76 -8.19 -0.43
N GLY A 91 -12.14 -9.28 -1.06
CA GLY A 91 -12.10 -9.44 -2.50
C GLY A 91 -12.91 -10.66 -2.93
N ASP A 92 -13.23 -10.70 -4.22
CA ASP A 92 -13.97 -11.80 -4.82
C ASP A 92 -13.10 -12.53 -5.86
N ASP A 93 -12.81 -13.81 -5.59
CA ASP A 93 -12.07 -14.66 -6.51
C ASP A 93 -12.87 -14.96 -7.79
N ASP A 94 -14.21 -14.96 -7.72
CA ASP A 94 -15.11 -15.34 -8.82
C ASP A 94 -15.32 -14.22 -9.85
N GLN A 95 -14.95 -12.97 -9.54
CA GLN A 95 -14.93 -11.85 -10.50
C GLN A 95 -13.68 -11.88 -11.43
N ASN A 96 -12.74 -12.80 -11.21
CA ASN A 96 -11.63 -13.08 -12.13
C ASN A 96 -12.08 -13.90 -13.37
N ILE A 97 -13.17 -13.50 -14.04
CA ILE A 97 -13.80 -14.25 -15.15
C ILE A 97 -12.93 -14.29 -16.43
N TYR A 98 -11.70 -13.77 -16.39
CA TYR A 98 -10.66 -14.10 -17.37
C TYR A 98 -9.36 -14.53 -16.68
N ALA A 99 -9.34 -15.79 -16.23
CA ALA A 99 -8.16 -16.53 -15.80
C ALA A 99 -7.14 -16.76 -16.95
N PHE A 100 -6.62 -15.69 -17.55
CA PHE A 100 -5.52 -15.75 -18.52
C PHE A 100 -4.28 -14.95 -18.11
N ALA A 101 -4.15 -14.52 -16.84
CA ALA A 101 -3.00 -13.72 -16.43
C ALA A 101 -2.33 -14.10 -15.10
N GLY A 102 -2.70 -15.19 -14.40
CA GLY A 102 -1.89 -15.79 -13.32
C GLY A 102 -1.41 -14.89 -12.16
N ALA A 103 -1.91 -13.66 -12.07
CA ALA A 103 -1.43 -12.60 -11.19
C ALA A 103 -2.35 -12.39 -9.98
N SER A 104 -3.68 -12.47 -10.15
CA SER A 104 -4.67 -12.22 -9.09
C SER A 104 -4.61 -13.25 -7.96
N ILE A 105 -4.52 -14.55 -8.27
CA ILE A 105 -4.38 -15.61 -7.26
C ILE A 105 -3.10 -15.45 -6.42
N ARG A 106 -2.02 -14.90 -7.00
CA ARG A 106 -0.74 -14.79 -6.29
C ARG A 106 -0.82 -13.84 -5.12
N PHE A 107 -1.46 -12.69 -5.27
CA PHE A 107 -1.50 -11.68 -4.20
C PHE A 107 -2.42 -12.08 -3.05
N ILE A 108 -3.54 -12.76 -3.31
CA ILE A 108 -4.41 -13.29 -2.26
C ILE A 108 -3.68 -14.41 -1.48
N ARG A 109 -3.00 -15.33 -2.19
CA ARG A 109 -2.16 -16.36 -1.54
C ARG A 109 -0.98 -15.77 -0.77
N GLN A 110 -0.37 -14.72 -1.32
CA GLN A 110 0.72 -14.00 -0.67
C GLN A 110 0.20 -13.28 0.59
N PHE A 111 -1.03 -12.75 0.57
CA PHE A 111 -1.67 -12.15 1.72
C PHE A 111 -1.91 -13.17 2.84
N GLU A 112 -2.47 -14.34 2.53
CA GLU A 112 -2.64 -15.43 3.50
C GLU A 112 -1.31 -15.78 4.19
N THR A 113 -0.24 -15.91 3.39
CA THR A 113 1.10 -16.25 3.87
C THR A 113 1.70 -15.13 4.71
N ASP A 114 1.58 -13.89 4.26
CA ASP A 114 2.32 -12.78 4.83
C ASP A 114 1.64 -12.15 6.05
N TYR A 115 0.31 -12.26 6.16
CA TYR A 115 -0.47 -11.73 7.28
C TYR A 115 -1.01 -12.82 8.20
N GLY A 116 -0.76 -14.11 7.90
CA GLY A 116 -1.28 -15.23 8.68
C GLY A 116 -2.81 -15.23 8.73
N ALA A 117 -3.44 -14.74 7.67
CA ALA A 117 -4.88 -14.68 7.55
C ALA A 117 -5.46 -16.11 7.49
N ARG A 118 -6.67 -16.28 8.03
CA ARG A 118 -7.41 -17.53 8.07
C ARG A 118 -8.73 -17.39 7.36
#